data_AF-A0A6P0XV57-F1
#
_entry.id   AF-A0A6P0XV57-F1
#
_cell.length_a   1.000
_cell.length_b   1.000
_cell.length_c   1.000
_cell.angle_alpha   90.00
_cell.angle_beta   90.00
_cell.angle_gamma   90.00
#
_symmetry.space_group_name_H-M   'P 1'
#
loop_
_entity.id
_entity.type
_entity.pdbx_description
1 polymer ?
#
loop_
_entity_poly.entity_id
_entity_poly.type
_entity_poly.pdbx_seq_one_letter_code
_entity_poly.pdbx_strand_id
1 'polypeptide(L)'
;EIDDGLSIEFLENDRQKIWVHIADPTRLLTPGDELDLDARRRTTTLYLPTGIIPMFPSELATGPMSLIQGQICSALSFGVILDESGEVVDYSIHASLIKPTYRLTYDDVDEMLQLQIKLEPEIHVLNQLAKQRFQWRQSQGSISIYMPESVIKVEGEEVKVEVLDDSPSRQLVAEMMIMAGEVGAKYGQKHDIPLPYRSQPQPELPPEAELILLPAGPVRSCAMRRCMPKSEMGIIPARHASLALETYVQVTSPIRRYSDLLAHFQIKAHLRGEELPFSRDQMQEIVMSLVPAVKEASSVERFTNRYWGLEYLRRNSDEVWQALIIRWLKEEINLGLVLLEELGLELAMRFGRSVNVGDRLEVKVAHADPRKDEVIFQEVITTVAEAAAN
;
A
#
# COMPACT_ATOMS: atom_id res chain seq x y z
N GLU A 1 4.80 14.71 6.45
CA GLU A 1 4.83 14.65 4.98
C GLU A 1 3.46 14.19 4.52
N ILE A 2 2.88 14.86 3.53
CA ILE A 2 1.59 14.53 2.92
C ILE A 2 1.79 14.69 1.41
N ASP A 3 1.77 13.55 0.70
CA ASP A 3 1.94 13.49 -0.76
C ASP A 3 0.66 13.84 -1.51
N ASP A 4 -0.50 13.49 -0.97
CA ASP A 4 -1.76 13.48 -1.72
C ASP A 4 -2.91 14.22 -1.02
N GLY A 5 -3.85 14.72 -1.83
CA GLY A 5 -5.07 15.37 -1.39
C GLY A 5 -6.19 15.14 -2.41
N LEU A 6 -7.43 15.13 -1.94
CA LEU A 6 -8.60 14.82 -2.75
C LEU A 6 -9.59 15.98 -2.74
N SER A 7 -10.24 16.22 -3.87
CA SER A 7 -11.41 17.09 -3.94
C SER A 7 -12.38 16.63 -5.02
N ILE A 8 -13.58 17.20 -5.01
CA ILE A 8 -14.61 16.95 -6.02
C ILE A 8 -15.05 18.30 -6.60
N GLU A 9 -15.25 18.33 -7.90
CA GLU A 9 -15.85 19.44 -8.63
C GLU A 9 -17.20 18.99 -9.20
N PHE A 10 -18.26 19.70 -8.84
CA PHE A 10 -19.61 19.44 -9.36
C PHE A 10 -19.80 20.23 -10.67
N LEU A 11 -20.02 19.51 -11.77
CA LEU A 11 -20.20 20.05 -13.10
C LEU A 11 -21.69 20.15 -13.47
N GLU A 12 -21.97 20.76 -14.62
CA GLU A 12 -23.32 20.75 -15.21
C GLU A 12 -23.82 19.32 -15.49
N ASN A 13 -25.15 19.13 -15.46
CA ASN A 13 -25.85 17.85 -15.66
C ASN A 13 -25.48 16.77 -14.63
N ASP A 14 -25.30 17.16 -13.36
CA ASP A 14 -24.99 16.27 -12.22
C ASP A 14 -23.71 15.43 -12.40
N ARG A 15 -22.85 15.82 -13.36
CA ARG A 15 -21.55 15.18 -13.54
C ARG A 15 -20.59 15.62 -12.44
N GLN A 16 -19.73 14.71 -12.03
CA GLN A 16 -18.75 14.94 -10.98
C GLN A 16 -17.36 14.72 -11.54
N LYS A 17 -16.43 15.61 -11.21
CA LYS A 17 -15.02 15.48 -11.56
C LYS A 17 -14.21 15.30 -10.28
N ILE A 18 -13.59 14.14 -10.17
CA ILE A 18 -12.70 13.80 -9.07
C ILE A 18 -11.35 14.45 -9.33
N TRP A 19 -10.78 15.06 -8.32
CA TRP A 19 -9.43 15.60 -8.36
C TRP A 19 -8.54 14.88 -7.36
N VAL A 20 -7.47 14.29 -7.87
CA VAL A 20 -6.37 13.75 -7.07
C VAL A 20 -5.19 14.70 -7.21
N HIS A 21 -4.87 15.41 -6.15
CA HIS A 21 -3.79 16.38 -6.09
C HIS A 21 -2.55 15.75 -5.47
N ILE A 22 -1.45 15.68 -6.21
CA ILE A 22 -0.20 15.15 -5.70
C ILE A 22 0.80 16.28 -5.52
N ALA A 23 1.45 16.35 -4.37
CA ALA A 23 2.58 17.21 -4.07
C ALA A 23 3.56 17.28 -5.24
N ASP A 24 4.07 18.49 -5.51
CA ASP A 24 4.99 18.74 -6.62
C ASP A 24 6.40 19.08 -6.14
N PRO A 25 7.17 18.11 -5.59
CA PRO A 25 8.54 18.35 -5.19
C PRO A 25 9.41 18.78 -6.37
N THR A 26 9.12 18.32 -7.60
CA THR A 26 9.86 18.67 -8.84
C THR A 26 9.88 20.17 -9.17
N ARG A 27 9.12 21.00 -8.45
CA ARG A 27 9.24 22.47 -8.51
C ARG A 27 10.52 22.99 -7.85
N LEU A 28 11.08 22.26 -6.88
CA LEU A 28 12.19 22.69 -6.03
C LEU A 28 13.54 22.09 -6.44
N LEU A 29 13.55 21.20 -7.43
CA LEU A 29 14.76 20.54 -7.92
C LEU A 29 14.68 20.33 -9.44
N THR A 30 15.85 20.20 -10.06
CA THR A 30 16.04 19.96 -11.49
C THR A 30 16.78 18.62 -11.67
N PRO A 31 16.46 17.84 -12.71
CA PRO A 31 17.21 16.62 -13.02
C PRO A 31 18.72 16.84 -13.05
N GLY A 32 19.46 16.04 -12.29
CA GLY A 32 20.92 16.10 -12.16
C GLY A 32 21.46 17.04 -11.08
N ASP A 33 20.62 17.77 -10.35
CA ASP A 33 21.07 18.57 -9.20
C ASP A 33 21.36 17.71 -7.95
N GLU A 34 21.91 18.32 -6.89
CA GLU A 34 22.31 17.60 -5.68
C GLU A 34 21.14 16.91 -4.97
N LEU A 35 19.94 17.51 -4.99
CA LEU A 35 18.75 16.92 -4.36
C LEU A 35 18.22 15.75 -5.18
N ASP A 36 18.20 15.86 -6.51
CA ASP A 36 17.83 14.76 -7.41
C ASP A 36 18.79 13.59 -7.28
N LEU A 37 20.10 13.84 -7.26
CA LEU A 37 21.11 12.81 -7.12
C LEU A 37 21.04 12.10 -5.76
N ASP A 38 20.80 12.82 -4.65
CA ASP A 38 20.60 12.18 -3.34
C ASP A 38 19.30 11.38 -3.28
N ALA A 39 18.20 11.93 -3.81
CA ALA A 39 16.92 11.23 -3.89
C ALA A 39 17.02 9.96 -4.75
N ARG A 40 17.72 10.02 -5.87
CA ARG A 40 18.01 8.86 -6.73
C ARG A 40 18.82 7.81 -5.98
N ARG A 41 19.87 8.23 -5.27
CA ARG A 41 20.72 7.36 -4.47
C ARG A 41 19.93 6.65 -3.37
N ARG A 42 19.02 7.35 -2.69
CA ARG A 42 18.16 6.76 -1.65
C ARG A 42 17.02 5.94 -2.23
N THR A 43 16.53 6.29 -3.42
CA THR A 43 15.44 5.65 -4.19
C THR A 43 14.05 5.70 -3.53
N THR A 44 13.96 5.44 -2.23
CA THR A 44 12.72 5.44 -1.46
C THR A 44 12.98 5.86 -0.02
N THR A 45 11.96 6.41 0.65
CA THR A 45 11.96 6.53 2.12
C THR A 45 11.91 5.15 2.75
N LEU A 46 12.67 4.93 3.84
CA LEU A 46 12.61 3.72 4.66
C LEU A 46 11.75 3.95 5.90
N TYR A 47 10.80 3.05 6.14
CA TYR A 47 9.93 3.05 7.31
C TYR A 47 10.31 1.92 8.25
N LEU A 48 11.02 2.26 9.34
CA LEU A 48 11.45 1.32 10.36
C LEU A 48 10.59 1.48 11.61
N PRO A 49 10.42 0.41 12.41
CA PRO A 49 9.78 0.51 13.73
C PRO A 49 10.34 1.62 14.63
N THR A 50 11.63 1.91 14.52
CA THR A 50 12.33 2.92 15.34
C THR A 50 12.33 4.33 14.74
N GLY A 51 11.73 4.53 13.56
CA GLY A 51 11.70 5.83 12.89
C GLY A 51 11.80 5.75 11.38
N ILE A 52 11.88 6.92 10.75
CA ILE A 52 11.82 7.07 9.30
C ILE A 52 13.17 7.60 8.79
N ILE A 53 13.68 7.02 7.71
CA ILE A 53 14.83 7.56 6.96
C ILE A 53 14.31 8.11 5.64
N PRO A 54 14.04 9.42 5.54
CA PRO A 54 13.37 10.00 4.39
C PRO A 54 14.26 10.07 3.14
N MET A 55 13.63 9.99 1.97
CA MET A 55 14.28 10.17 0.66
C MET A 55 14.81 11.60 0.49
N PHE A 56 14.07 12.59 0.99
CA PHE A 56 14.49 13.99 1.04
C PHE A 56 14.81 14.43 2.48
N PRO A 57 15.57 15.52 2.67
CA PRO A 57 15.69 16.16 3.97
C PRO A 57 14.32 16.45 4.59
N SER A 58 14.16 16.15 5.88
CA SER A 58 12.86 16.25 6.57
C SER A 58 12.25 17.65 6.48
N GLU A 59 13.07 18.69 6.58
CA GLU A 59 12.65 20.09 6.49
C GLU A 59 12.00 20.43 5.14
N LEU A 60 12.45 19.77 4.07
CA LEU A 60 11.86 19.89 2.72
C LEU A 60 10.61 19.01 2.59
N ALA A 61 10.74 17.74 2.96
CA ALA A 61 9.70 16.72 2.82
C ALA A 61 8.43 17.04 3.61
N THR A 62 8.57 17.55 4.85
CA THR A 62 7.42 17.97 5.68
C THR A 62 7.06 19.44 5.54
N GLY A 63 7.89 20.21 4.83
CA GLY A 63 7.71 21.64 4.60
C GLY A 63 7.25 21.92 3.18
N PRO A 64 8.05 22.62 2.35
CA PRO A 64 7.64 23.14 1.05
C PRO A 64 7.28 22.08 0.01
N MET A 65 7.63 20.80 0.20
CA MET A 65 7.19 19.71 -0.66
C MET A 65 5.83 19.14 -0.25
N SER A 66 5.42 19.29 1.00
CA SER A 66 4.20 18.69 1.56
C SER A 66 2.95 19.50 1.21
N LEU A 67 1.80 18.83 1.10
CA LEU A 67 0.49 19.47 1.06
C LEU A 67 0.07 19.93 2.47
N ILE A 68 0.45 21.14 2.87
CA ILE A 68 0.19 21.70 4.20
C ILE A 68 -1.20 22.34 4.27
N GLN A 69 -1.99 21.93 5.26
CA GLN A 69 -3.31 22.50 5.52
C GLN A 69 -3.25 24.04 5.67
N GLY A 70 -4.17 24.72 5.00
CA GLY A 70 -4.34 26.17 5.06
C GLY A 70 -3.31 26.97 4.25
N GLN A 71 -2.33 26.33 3.64
CA GLN A 71 -1.30 26.97 2.80
C GLN A 71 -1.55 26.72 1.32
N ILE A 72 -1.05 27.62 0.46
CA ILE A 72 -1.04 27.37 -0.98
C ILE A 72 0.12 26.43 -1.29
N CYS A 73 -0.20 25.26 -1.81
CA CYS A 73 0.75 24.21 -2.17
C CYS A 73 0.78 24.02 -3.68
N SER A 74 1.96 23.70 -4.22
CA SER A 74 2.09 23.28 -5.62
C SER A 74 1.79 21.80 -5.75
N ALA A 75 0.99 21.44 -6.74
CA ALA A 75 0.59 20.06 -6.98
C ALA A 75 0.54 19.73 -8.48
N LEU A 76 0.82 18.48 -8.82
CA LEU A 76 0.41 17.86 -10.06
C LEU A 76 -0.97 17.21 -9.82
N SER A 77 -2.00 17.76 -10.46
CA SER A 77 -3.39 17.35 -10.24
C SER A 77 -3.93 16.52 -11.39
N PHE A 78 -4.59 15.43 -11.05
CA PHE A 78 -5.25 14.50 -11.96
C PHE A 78 -6.76 14.65 -11.79
N GLY A 79 -7.41 15.23 -12.79
CA GLY A 79 -8.87 15.39 -12.86
C GLY A 79 -9.49 14.24 -13.63
N VAL A 80 -10.53 13.60 -13.10
CA VAL A 80 -11.10 12.36 -13.65
C VAL A 80 -12.62 12.42 -13.63
N ILE A 81 -13.25 12.03 -14.75
CA ILE A 81 -14.69 11.83 -14.84
C ILE A 81 -14.94 10.34 -15.04
N LEU A 82 -15.79 9.78 -14.18
CA LEU A 82 -16.25 8.40 -14.28
C LEU A 82 -17.62 8.34 -14.96
N ASP A 83 -17.91 7.24 -15.65
CA ASP A 83 -19.28 6.92 -16.06
C ASP A 83 -20.07 6.18 -14.96
N GLU A 84 -21.29 5.75 -15.29
CA GLU A 84 -22.16 4.98 -14.37
C GLU A 84 -21.61 3.60 -14.01
N SER A 85 -20.70 3.04 -14.81
CA SER A 85 -20.05 1.76 -14.50
C SER A 85 -18.87 1.93 -13.55
N GLY A 86 -18.29 3.13 -13.47
CA GLY A 86 -17.05 3.43 -12.75
C GLY A 86 -15.81 3.42 -13.67
N GLU A 87 -15.98 3.38 -14.98
CA GLU A 87 -14.89 3.51 -15.96
C GLU A 87 -14.41 4.96 -16.07
N VAL A 88 -13.11 5.16 -16.26
CA VAL A 88 -12.55 6.48 -16.59
C VAL A 88 -12.90 6.85 -18.04
N VAL A 89 -13.83 7.78 -18.24
CA VAL A 89 -14.27 8.24 -19.56
C VAL A 89 -13.61 9.53 -20.03
N ASP A 90 -13.18 10.37 -19.09
CA ASP A 90 -12.40 11.57 -19.40
C ASP A 90 -11.41 11.87 -18.27
N TYR A 91 -10.28 12.47 -18.64
CA TYR A 91 -9.26 12.87 -17.68
C TYR A 91 -8.49 14.11 -18.14
N SER A 92 -7.93 14.85 -17.17
CA SER A 92 -7.00 15.94 -17.42
C SER A 92 -5.89 15.97 -16.38
N ILE A 93 -4.70 16.43 -16.75
CA ILE A 93 -3.56 16.55 -15.84
C ILE A 93 -3.05 17.99 -15.89
N HIS A 94 -2.87 18.61 -14.73
CA HIS A 94 -2.46 20.00 -14.63
C HIS A 94 -1.42 20.22 -13.52
N ALA A 95 -0.40 21.02 -13.81
CA ALA A 95 0.32 21.71 -12.75
C ALA A 95 -0.63 22.74 -12.13
N SER A 96 -0.69 22.79 -10.80
CA SER A 96 -1.75 23.48 -10.08
C SER A 96 -1.26 24.09 -8.77
N LEU A 97 -1.98 25.12 -8.31
CA LEU A 97 -1.88 25.64 -6.96
C LEU A 97 -3.16 25.26 -6.24
N ILE A 98 -3.02 24.57 -5.11
CA ILE A 98 -4.15 24.13 -4.29
C ILE A 98 -4.00 24.68 -2.88
N LYS A 99 -5.11 24.75 -2.14
CA LYS A 99 -5.11 25.11 -0.73
C LYS A 99 -5.85 24.03 0.07
N PRO A 100 -5.15 23.00 0.58
CA PRO A 100 -5.79 21.96 1.38
C PRO A 100 -6.55 22.58 2.57
N THR A 101 -7.83 22.29 2.69
CA THR A 101 -8.71 22.85 3.73
C THR A 101 -8.63 22.04 5.02
N TYR A 102 -8.57 20.72 4.90
CA TYR A 102 -8.54 19.79 6.01
C TYR A 102 -7.37 18.81 5.91
N ARG A 103 -6.77 18.49 7.05
CA ARG A 103 -5.91 17.33 7.24
C ARG A 103 -6.67 16.34 8.11
N LEU A 104 -7.13 15.24 7.51
CA LEU A 104 -7.91 14.21 8.18
C LEU A 104 -7.09 12.93 8.30
N THR A 105 -7.31 12.19 9.39
CA THR A 105 -6.87 10.82 9.55
C THR A 105 -7.89 9.86 8.92
N TYR A 106 -7.52 8.59 8.74
CA TYR A 106 -8.45 7.56 8.29
C TYR A 106 -9.63 7.42 9.26
N ASP A 107 -9.34 7.44 10.56
CA ASP A 107 -10.36 7.35 11.62
C ASP A 107 -11.34 8.53 11.57
N ASP A 108 -10.85 9.75 11.36
CA ASP A 108 -11.72 10.92 11.18
C ASP A 108 -12.69 10.71 10.01
N VAL A 109 -12.18 10.27 8.85
CA VAL A 109 -13.01 10.06 7.65
C VAL A 109 -14.01 8.93 7.87
N ASP A 110 -13.61 7.83 8.51
CA ASP A 110 -14.51 6.72 8.81
C ASP A 110 -15.62 7.13 9.78
N GLU A 111 -15.32 7.92 10.81
CA GLU A 111 -16.33 8.50 11.71
C GLU A 111 -17.28 9.43 10.96
N MET A 112 -16.76 10.31 10.08
CA MET A 112 -17.58 11.22 9.27
C MET A 112 -18.53 10.46 8.34
N LEU A 113 -18.07 9.36 7.74
CA LEU A 113 -18.88 8.48 6.89
C LEU A 113 -19.94 7.72 7.68
N GLN A 114 -19.62 7.28 8.90
CA GLN A 114 -20.56 6.59 9.78
C GLN A 114 -21.66 7.52 10.29
N LEU A 115 -21.30 8.74 10.69
CA LEU A 115 -22.24 9.75 11.20
C LEU A 115 -23.05 10.44 10.11
N GLN A 116 -22.73 10.20 8.83
CA GLN A 116 -23.39 10.82 7.68
C GLN A 116 -23.37 12.36 7.74
N ILE A 117 -22.21 12.93 8.05
CA ILE A 117 -22.07 14.39 8.21
C ILE A 117 -22.43 15.10 6.89
N LYS A 118 -23.53 15.86 6.92
CA LYS A 118 -24.06 16.56 5.73
C LYS A 118 -23.36 17.87 5.38
N LEU A 119 -22.57 18.43 6.30
CA LEU A 119 -21.85 19.69 6.07
C LEU A 119 -20.67 19.53 5.09
N GLU A 120 -20.16 18.31 4.91
CA GLU A 120 -19.03 17.99 4.04
C GLU A 120 -19.45 16.88 3.04
N PRO A 121 -20.32 17.21 2.07
CA PRO A 121 -20.86 16.23 1.11
C PRO A 121 -19.77 15.59 0.23
N GLU A 122 -18.63 16.25 0.05
CA GLU A 122 -17.52 15.83 -0.79
C GLU A 122 -16.97 14.46 -0.39
N ILE A 123 -16.82 14.22 0.93
CA ILE A 123 -16.30 12.94 1.45
C ILE A 123 -17.25 11.78 1.10
N HIS A 124 -18.55 12.01 1.22
CA HIS A 124 -19.56 11.00 0.89
C HIS A 124 -19.56 10.68 -0.61
N VAL A 125 -19.46 11.72 -1.44
CA VAL A 125 -19.38 11.57 -2.90
C VAL A 125 -18.11 10.84 -3.30
N LEU A 126 -16.95 11.22 -2.75
CA LEU A 126 -15.68 10.54 -3.01
C LEU A 126 -15.74 9.06 -2.61
N ASN A 127 -16.34 8.75 -1.46
CA ASN A 127 -16.52 7.35 -1.03
C ASN A 127 -17.44 6.56 -1.96
N GLN A 128 -18.53 7.17 -2.43
CA GLN A 128 -19.44 6.54 -3.39
C GLN A 128 -18.72 6.24 -4.71
N LEU A 129 -17.99 7.22 -5.25
CA LEU A 129 -17.23 7.06 -6.48
C LEU A 129 -16.09 6.05 -6.34
N ALA A 130 -15.43 6.00 -5.16
CA ALA A 130 -14.44 4.97 -4.87
C ALA A 130 -15.05 3.56 -4.89
N LYS A 131 -16.22 3.36 -4.25
CA LYS A 131 -16.92 2.08 -4.27
C LYS A 131 -17.31 1.66 -5.69
N GLN A 132 -17.80 2.61 -6.48
CA GLN A 132 -18.13 2.39 -7.88
C GLN A 132 -16.88 2.01 -8.69
N ARG A 133 -15.77 2.73 -8.52
CA ARG A 133 -14.49 2.43 -9.15
C ARG A 133 -13.96 1.04 -8.78
N PHE A 134 -14.06 0.69 -7.51
CA PHE A 134 -13.67 -0.63 -7.02
C PHE A 134 -14.51 -1.75 -7.64
N GLN A 135 -15.85 -1.58 -7.68
CA GLN A 135 -16.76 -2.53 -8.32
C GLN A 135 -16.47 -2.68 -9.82
N TRP A 136 -16.17 -1.58 -10.50
CA TRP A 136 -15.72 -1.62 -11.89
C TRP A 136 -14.45 -2.48 -12.03
N ARG A 137 -13.41 -2.23 -11.24
CA ARG A 137 -12.17 -3.04 -11.31
C ARG A 137 -12.40 -4.51 -11.00
N GLN A 138 -13.28 -4.83 -10.06
CA GLN A 138 -13.67 -6.22 -9.78
C GLN A 138 -14.32 -6.87 -11.01
N SER A 139 -15.20 -6.15 -11.71
CA SER A 139 -15.80 -6.63 -12.97
C SER A 139 -14.76 -6.85 -14.07
N GLN A 140 -13.64 -6.14 -14.02
CA GLN A 140 -12.48 -6.33 -14.92
C GLN A 140 -11.50 -7.43 -14.45
N GLY A 141 -11.79 -8.07 -13.31
CA GLY A 141 -10.99 -9.17 -12.76
C GLY A 141 -9.91 -8.75 -11.77
N SER A 142 -10.07 -7.61 -11.07
CA SER A 142 -9.11 -7.21 -10.04
C SER A 142 -9.09 -8.21 -8.90
N ILE A 143 -7.90 -8.44 -8.33
CA ILE A 143 -7.69 -9.43 -7.27
C ILE A 143 -7.42 -8.67 -5.98
N SER A 144 -8.35 -8.79 -5.03
CA SER A 144 -8.17 -8.28 -3.67
C SER A 144 -7.69 -9.38 -2.74
N ILE A 145 -6.63 -9.11 -1.99
CA ILE A 145 -6.09 -10.01 -0.98
C ILE A 145 -6.06 -9.23 0.32
N TYR A 146 -6.86 -9.70 1.29
CA TYR A 146 -6.97 -9.07 2.60
C TYR A 146 -6.30 -9.95 3.63
N MET A 147 -5.22 -9.45 4.21
CA MET A 147 -4.45 -10.08 5.27
C MET A 147 -4.27 -9.03 6.37
N PRO A 148 -4.46 -9.38 7.65
CA PRO A 148 -4.09 -8.50 8.75
C PRO A 148 -2.62 -8.14 8.67
N GLU A 149 -2.30 -6.85 8.67
CA GLU A 149 -0.93 -6.35 8.61
C GLU A 149 -0.54 -5.70 9.94
N SER A 150 0.63 -6.04 10.46
CA SER A 150 1.17 -5.44 11.68
C SER A 150 1.88 -4.11 11.38
N VAL A 151 1.51 -3.05 12.08
CA VAL A 151 2.32 -1.83 12.23
C VAL A 151 3.03 -1.87 13.57
N ILE A 152 4.36 -1.90 13.52
CA ILE A 152 5.20 -1.96 14.70
C ILE A 152 5.88 -0.62 14.90
N LYS A 153 5.73 -0.03 16.08
CA LYS A 153 6.37 1.24 16.46
C LYS A 153 7.16 1.07 17.74
N VAL A 154 8.32 1.72 17.81
CA VAL A 154 9.25 1.64 18.93
C VAL A 154 9.58 3.04 19.42
N GLU A 155 9.24 3.31 20.68
CA GLU A 155 9.45 4.60 21.36
C GLU A 155 10.27 4.37 22.63
N GLY A 156 11.58 4.60 22.55
CA GLY A 156 12.50 4.29 23.64
C GLY A 156 12.53 2.78 23.92
N GLU A 157 12.04 2.39 25.09
CA GLU A 157 11.90 0.96 25.45
C GLU A 157 10.52 0.40 25.09
N GLU A 158 9.53 1.21 24.73
CA GLU A 158 8.18 0.72 24.44
C GLU A 158 8.11 0.14 23.00
N VAL A 159 7.48 -1.03 22.85
CA VAL A 159 7.20 -1.65 21.55
C VAL A 159 5.69 -1.80 21.42
N LYS A 160 5.09 -1.11 20.45
CA LYS A 160 3.66 -1.16 20.13
C LYS A 160 3.47 -1.95 18.85
N VAL A 161 2.52 -2.87 18.86
CA VAL A 161 2.07 -3.59 17.67
C VAL A 161 0.58 -3.29 17.50
N GLU A 162 0.24 -2.72 16.36
CA GLU A 162 -1.12 -2.37 15.96
C GLU A 162 -1.46 -3.19 14.71
N VAL A 163 -2.67 -3.74 14.65
CA VAL A 163 -3.17 -4.38 13.42
C VAL A 163 -3.84 -3.32 12.58
N LEU A 164 -3.46 -3.26 11.30
CA LEU A 164 -4.17 -2.46 10.32
C LEU A 164 -5.36 -3.26 9.79
N ASP A 165 -6.55 -2.75 10.08
CA ASP A 165 -7.78 -3.22 9.48
C ASP A 165 -8.10 -2.46 8.18
N ASP A 166 -8.79 -3.14 7.26
CA ASP A 166 -9.42 -2.49 6.14
C ASP A 166 -10.53 -1.55 6.64
N SER A 167 -10.58 -0.35 6.06
CA SER A 167 -11.65 0.61 6.37
C SER A 167 -12.15 1.31 5.10
N PRO A 168 -13.38 1.83 5.11
CA PRO A 168 -13.93 2.58 3.97
C PRO A 168 -13.04 3.74 3.52
N SER A 169 -12.44 4.48 4.46
CA SER A 169 -11.53 5.59 4.16
C SER A 169 -10.23 5.12 3.50
N ARG A 170 -9.65 4.01 3.96
CA ARG A 170 -8.46 3.40 3.34
C ARG A 170 -8.74 2.91 1.93
N GLN A 171 -9.88 2.25 1.73
CA GLN A 171 -10.33 1.83 0.40
C GLN A 171 -10.54 3.05 -0.51
N LEU A 172 -11.19 4.10 -0.02
CA LEU A 172 -11.39 5.35 -0.75
C LEU A 172 -10.06 5.90 -1.27
N VAL A 173 -9.10 6.13 -0.38
CA VAL A 173 -7.79 6.67 -0.76
C VAL A 173 -7.07 5.73 -1.74
N ALA A 174 -7.06 4.42 -1.48
CA ALA A 174 -6.44 3.44 -2.37
C ALA A 174 -7.02 3.49 -3.80
N GLU A 175 -8.34 3.55 -3.94
CA GLU A 175 -9.00 3.67 -5.25
C GLU A 175 -8.61 4.95 -5.99
N MET A 176 -8.57 6.08 -5.28
CA MET A 176 -8.18 7.36 -5.88
C MET A 176 -6.73 7.35 -6.34
N MET A 177 -5.82 6.78 -5.54
CA MET A 177 -4.41 6.67 -5.91
C MET A 177 -4.18 5.73 -7.10
N ILE A 178 -4.90 4.60 -7.14
CA ILE A 178 -4.83 3.67 -8.27
C ILE A 178 -5.38 4.34 -9.55
N MET A 179 -6.47 5.08 -9.45
CA MET A 179 -7.05 5.83 -10.56
C MET A 179 -6.10 6.92 -11.08
N ALA A 180 -5.43 7.67 -10.20
CA ALA A 180 -4.40 8.64 -10.61
C ALA A 180 -3.23 7.97 -11.35
N GLY A 181 -2.81 6.79 -10.88
CA GLY A 181 -1.78 5.99 -11.54
C GLY A 181 -2.19 5.44 -12.91
N GLU A 182 -3.45 5.00 -13.06
CA GLU A 182 -4.01 4.64 -14.37
C GLU A 182 -4.03 5.82 -15.33
N VAL A 183 -4.49 6.99 -14.87
CA VAL A 183 -4.55 8.21 -15.68
C VAL A 183 -3.16 8.68 -16.11
N GLY A 184 -2.19 8.67 -15.20
CA GLY A 184 -0.80 8.95 -15.52
C GLY A 184 -0.25 7.99 -16.58
N ALA A 185 -0.60 6.71 -16.50
CA ALA A 185 -0.14 5.69 -17.43
C ALA A 185 -0.78 5.84 -18.81
N LYS A 186 -2.11 6.05 -18.86
CA LYS A 186 -2.86 6.36 -20.09
C LYS A 186 -2.33 7.61 -20.77
N TYR A 187 -2.03 8.67 -20.00
CA TYR A 187 -1.41 9.88 -20.52
C TYR A 187 -0.04 9.62 -21.14
N GLY A 188 0.86 8.94 -20.41
CA GLY A 188 2.18 8.61 -20.94
C GLY A 188 2.12 7.77 -22.21
N GLN A 189 1.20 6.78 -22.25
CA GLN A 189 1.05 5.91 -23.41
C GLN A 189 0.51 6.67 -24.63
N LYS A 190 -0.50 7.53 -24.44
CA LYS A 190 -1.12 8.34 -25.50
C LYS A 190 -0.12 9.31 -26.14
N HIS A 191 0.82 9.83 -25.36
CA HIS A 191 1.79 10.84 -25.77
C HIS A 191 3.20 10.29 -26.02
N ASP A 192 3.38 8.96 -26.02
CA ASP A 192 4.67 8.26 -26.14
C ASP A 192 5.76 8.78 -25.17
N ILE A 193 5.37 9.07 -23.93
CA ILE A 193 6.27 9.52 -22.87
C ILE A 193 6.81 8.27 -22.14
N PRO A 194 8.13 8.05 -22.08
CA PRO A 194 8.70 6.99 -21.26
C PRO A 194 8.52 7.32 -19.78
N LEU A 195 7.74 6.50 -19.09
CA LEU A 195 7.45 6.56 -17.66
C LEU A 195 7.88 5.25 -16.99
N PRO A 196 8.06 5.22 -15.65
CA PRO A 196 8.36 4.00 -14.91
C PRO A 196 7.09 3.15 -14.70
N TYR A 197 6.58 2.56 -15.79
CA TYR A 197 5.42 1.68 -15.78
C TYR A 197 5.60 0.50 -14.83
N ARG A 198 4.50 0.13 -14.17
CA ARG A 198 4.39 -1.04 -13.31
C ARG A 198 3.43 -2.04 -13.94
N SER A 199 3.94 -3.24 -14.18
CA SER A 199 3.14 -4.35 -14.73
C SER A 199 3.17 -5.53 -13.78
N GLN A 200 2.21 -6.43 -13.95
CA GLN A 200 2.16 -7.67 -13.21
C GLN A 200 1.50 -8.73 -14.10
N PRO A 201 2.18 -9.86 -14.38
CA PRO A 201 1.61 -10.95 -15.16
C PRO A 201 0.31 -11.50 -14.54
N GLN A 202 -0.52 -12.14 -15.36
CA GLN A 202 -1.72 -12.81 -14.87
C GLN A 202 -1.34 -13.99 -13.96
N PRO A 203 -1.82 -14.06 -12.71
CA PRO A 203 -1.60 -15.21 -11.85
C PRO A 203 -2.41 -16.43 -12.29
N GLU A 204 -1.85 -17.61 -12.04
CA GLU A 204 -2.59 -18.87 -12.02
C GLU A 204 -3.18 -19.08 -10.62
N LEU A 205 -4.35 -18.48 -10.35
CA LEU A 205 -5.02 -18.62 -9.07
C LEU A 205 -5.54 -20.06 -8.86
N PRO A 206 -5.67 -20.52 -7.60
CA PRO A 206 -6.31 -21.80 -7.32
C PRO A 206 -7.74 -21.82 -7.90
N PRO A 207 -8.22 -22.97 -8.41
CA PRO A 207 -9.59 -23.10 -8.91
C PRO A 207 -10.61 -22.68 -7.86
N GLU A 208 -11.73 -22.10 -8.29
CA GLU A 208 -12.78 -21.63 -7.38
C GLU A 208 -13.30 -22.75 -6.46
N ALA A 209 -13.42 -23.98 -6.99
CA ALA A 209 -13.82 -25.15 -6.21
C ALA A 209 -12.84 -25.48 -5.07
N GLU A 210 -11.54 -25.19 -5.22
CA GLU A 210 -10.55 -25.34 -4.16
C GLU A 210 -10.65 -24.19 -3.14
N LEU A 211 -10.80 -22.95 -3.63
CA LEU A 211 -10.92 -21.77 -2.76
C LEU A 211 -12.15 -21.83 -1.86
N ILE A 212 -13.28 -22.38 -2.34
CA ILE A 212 -14.52 -22.54 -1.57
C ILE A 212 -14.33 -23.48 -0.39
N LEU A 213 -13.47 -24.50 -0.53
CA LEU A 213 -13.17 -25.45 0.56
C LEU A 213 -12.28 -24.82 1.65
N LEU A 214 -11.53 -23.77 1.33
CA LEU A 214 -10.75 -23.03 2.30
C LEU A 214 -11.65 -22.07 3.11
N PRO A 215 -11.42 -21.96 4.43
CA PRO A 215 -12.06 -20.94 5.25
C PRO A 215 -11.91 -19.55 4.64
N ALA A 216 -12.99 -18.77 4.65
CA ALA A 216 -12.97 -17.39 4.22
C ALA A 216 -12.02 -16.56 5.10
N GLY A 217 -11.53 -15.43 4.55
CA GLY A 217 -10.59 -14.55 5.23
C GLY A 217 -9.13 -14.95 5.01
N PRO A 218 -8.25 -14.81 6.03
CA PRO A 218 -6.79 -14.89 5.86
C PRO A 218 -6.28 -16.20 5.23
N VAL A 219 -6.96 -17.34 5.46
CA VAL A 219 -6.56 -18.63 4.88
C VAL A 219 -6.69 -18.60 3.36
N ARG A 220 -7.86 -18.21 2.84
CA ARG A 220 -8.11 -18.07 1.39
C ARG A 220 -7.23 -16.97 0.78
N SER A 221 -7.11 -15.83 1.45
CA SER A 221 -6.22 -14.73 1.04
C SER A 221 -4.77 -15.20 0.92
N CYS A 222 -4.26 -15.99 1.88
CA CYS A 222 -2.90 -16.53 1.85
C CYS A 222 -2.70 -17.51 0.68
N ALA A 223 -3.69 -18.36 0.39
CA ALA A 223 -3.66 -19.27 -0.76
C ALA A 223 -3.59 -18.50 -2.09
N MET A 224 -4.40 -17.45 -2.26
CA MET A 224 -4.37 -16.57 -3.44
C MET A 224 -3.04 -15.82 -3.55
N ARG A 225 -2.57 -15.22 -2.44
CA ARG A 225 -1.32 -14.43 -2.37
C ARG A 225 -0.11 -15.22 -2.84
N ARG A 226 -0.06 -16.53 -2.57
CA ARG A 226 1.04 -17.41 -2.98
C ARG A 226 1.15 -17.57 -4.50
N CYS A 227 0.04 -17.46 -5.21
CA CYS A 227 0.00 -17.58 -6.67
C CYS A 227 0.26 -16.25 -7.39
N MET A 228 0.38 -15.15 -6.65
CA MET A 228 0.59 -13.83 -7.24
C MET A 228 2.03 -13.69 -7.76
N PRO A 229 2.24 -13.40 -9.05
CA PRO A 229 3.55 -13.04 -9.55
C PRO A 229 3.95 -11.67 -8.99
N LYS A 230 5.26 -11.41 -8.96
CA LYS A 230 5.78 -10.11 -8.53
C LYS A 230 5.41 -9.05 -9.56
N SER A 231 5.21 -7.82 -9.10
CA SER A 231 5.14 -6.68 -10.02
C SER A 231 6.53 -6.32 -10.52
N GLU A 232 6.60 -5.88 -11.77
CA GLU A 232 7.81 -5.51 -12.46
C GLU A 232 7.73 -4.03 -12.85
N MET A 233 8.87 -3.35 -12.77
CA MET A 233 9.00 -1.97 -13.22
C MET A 233 9.78 -1.93 -14.52
N GLY A 234 9.28 -1.17 -15.50
CA GLY A 234 9.91 -0.99 -16.80
C GLY A 234 9.44 0.31 -17.46
N ILE A 235 9.83 0.51 -18.72
CA ILE A 235 9.41 1.70 -19.50
C ILE A 235 8.33 1.38 -20.54
N ILE A 236 7.96 0.11 -20.65
CA ILE A 236 6.98 -0.38 -21.62
C ILE A 236 5.63 -0.52 -20.89
N PRO A 237 4.57 0.16 -21.36
CA PRO A 237 3.23 -0.04 -20.83
C PRO A 237 2.81 -1.50 -20.95
N ALA A 238 2.35 -2.09 -19.84
CA ALA A 238 1.82 -3.44 -19.83
C ALA A 238 0.81 -3.59 -18.68
N ARG A 239 -0.04 -4.62 -18.81
CA ARG A 239 -1.13 -4.90 -17.88
C ARG A 239 -0.62 -5.14 -16.46
N HIS A 240 -1.37 -4.63 -15.49
CA HIS A 240 -1.19 -4.94 -14.07
C HIS A 240 -2.34 -5.82 -13.60
N ALA A 241 -2.13 -7.14 -13.59
CA ALA A 241 -3.19 -8.13 -13.40
C ALA A 241 -4.00 -7.95 -12.11
N SER A 242 -3.37 -7.78 -10.93
CA SER A 242 -4.13 -7.64 -9.68
C SER A 242 -4.98 -6.38 -9.61
N LEU A 243 -4.59 -5.31 -10.31
CA LEU A 243 -5.34 -4.06 -10.36
C LEU A 243 -6.42 -4.09 -11.46
N ALA A 244 -6.38 -5.08 -12.35
CA ALA A 244 -7.18 -5.16 -13.58
C ALA A 244 -7.11 -3.88 -14.43
N LEU A 245 -5.90 -3.36 -14.61
CA LEU A 245 -5.61 -2.21 -15.46
C LEU A 245 -4.70 -2.61 -16.62
N GLU A 246 -5.01 -2.15 -17.82
CA GLU A 246 -4.20 -2.41 -19.03
C GLU A 246 -2.84 -1.70 -19.00
N THR A 247 -2.72 -0.62 -18.22
CA THR A 247 -1.47 0.08 -17.98
C THR A 247 -1.52 0.80 -16.63
N TYR A 248 -0.38 0.89 -15.94
CA TYR A 248 -0.28 1.51 -14.64
C TYR A 248 1.10 2.13 -14.38
N VAL A 249 1.14 3.27 -13.70
CA VAL A 249 2.35 3.93 -13.22
C VAL A 249 2.08 4.45 -11.80
N GLN A 250 3.12 4.46 -10.96
CA GLN A 250 3.03 5.11 -9.65
C GLN A 250 3.38 6.59 -9.81
N VAL A 251 2.45 7.48 -9.44
CA VAL A 251 2.60 8.96 -9.54
C VAL A 251 2.16 9.68 -8.27
N THR A 252 1.81 8.96 -7.23
CA THR A 252 1.08 9.49 -6.07
C THR A 252 1.93 9.64 -4.82
N SER A 253 3.24 9.39 -4.91
CA SER A 253 4.13 9.56 -3.76
C SER A 253 5.54 10.05 -4.12
N PRO A 254 5.67 11.19 -4.83
CA PRO A 254 6.95 11.70 -5.32
C PRO A 254 7.89 12.20 -4.21
N ILE A 255 7.41 12.45 -2.98
CA ILE A 255 8.29 12.85 -1.87
C ILE A 255 9.04 11.63 -1.29
N ARG A 256 8.50 10.42 -1.44
CA ARG A 256 9.05 9.19 -0.85
C ARG A 256 9.42 8.09 -1.83
N ARG A 257 9.10 8.22 -3.12
CA ARG A 257 9.45 7.27 -4.18
C ARG A 257 10.04 8.00 -5.38
N TYR A 258 11.29 7.68 -5.70
CA TYR A 258 11.99 8.30 -6.82
C TYR A 258 11.35 7.96 -8.18
N SER A 259 10.73 6.78 -8.32
CA SER A 259 9.96 6.43 -9.53
C SER A 259 8.81 7.40 -9.80
N ASP A 260 8.09 7.82 -8.76
CA ASP A 260 7.00 8.79 -8.90
C ASP A 260 7.54 10.17 -9.28
N LEU A 261 8.68 10.55 -8.71
CA LEU A 261 9.39 11.79 -9.05
C LEU A 261 9.80 11.84 -10.54
N LEU A 262 10.34 10.72 -11.08
CA LEU A 262 10.66 10.58 -12.50
C LEU A 262 9.41 10.75 -13.38
N ALA A 263 8.30 10.14 -12.98
CA ALA A 263 7.05 10.28 -13.71
C ALA A 263 6.57 11.74 -13.74
N HIS A 264 6.70 12.45 -12.61
CA HIS A 264 6.37 13.88 -12.52
C HIS A 264 7.24 14.75 -13.42
N PHE A 265 8.56 14.52 -13.46
CA PHE A 265 9.45 15.26 -14.36
C PHE A 265 9.02 15.15 -15.82
N GLN A 266 8.78 13.92 -16.28
CA GLN A 266 8.40 13.64 -17.67
C GLN A 266 7.02 14.23 -18.01
N ILE A 267 6.00 13.97 -17.18
CA ILE A 267 4.64 14.47 -17.40
C ILE A 267 4.63 16.00 -17.43
N LYS A 268 5.30 16.65 -16.47
CA LYS A 268 5.30 18.12 -16.39
C LYS A 268 6.07 18.78 -17.53
N ALA A 269 7.17 18.20 -18.00
CA ALA A 269 7.90 18.73 -19.15
C ALA A 269 7.03 18.70 -20.41
N HIS A 270 6.35 17.57 -20.66
CA HIS A 270 5.42 17.46 -21.78
C HIS A 270 4.25 18.44 -21.65
N LEU A 271 3.67 18.63 -20.45
CA LEU A 271 2.61 19.62 -20.22
C LEU A 271 3.05 21.07 -20.52
N ARG A 272 4.35 21.38 -20.42
CA ARG A 272 4.91 22.69 -20.79
C ARG A 272 5.29 22.80 -22.28
N GLY A 273 5.21 21.71 -23.03
CA GLY A 273 5.71 21.65 -24.41
C GLY A 273 7.24 21.68 -24.50
N GLU A 274 7.92 21.28 -23.43
CA GLU A 274 9.39 21.20 -23.36
C GLU A 274 9.89 19.82 -23.80
N GLU A 275 11.19 19.73 -24.10
CA GLU A 275 11.85 18.45 -24.28
C GLU A 275 11.80 17.62 -22.99
N LEU A 276 11.63 16.31 -23.15
CA LEU A 276 11.61 15.38 -22.03
C LEU A 276 12.99 15.35 -21.34
N PRO A 277 13.07 15.53 -20.01
CA PRO A 277 14.34 15.56 -19.29
C PRO A 277 15.14 14.26 -19.40
N PHE A 278 14.44 13.14 -19.61
CA PHE A 278 15.06 11.83 -19.76
C PHE A 278 14.61 11.19 -21.07
N SER A 279 15.59 10.85 -21.90
CA SER A 279 15.35 10.00 -23.07
C SER A 279 14.90 8.58 -22.66
N ARG A 280 14.39 7.81 -23.62
CA ARG A 280 13.96 6.43 -23.39
C ARG A 280 15.08 5.56 -22.80
N ASP A 281 16.31 5.70 -23.31
CA ASP A 281 17.47 4.93 -22.85
C ASP A 281 17.90 5.35 -21.45
N GLN A 282 17.91 6.65 -21.15
CA GLN A 282 18.18 7.15 -19.80
C GLN A 282 17.11 6.68 -18.80
N MET A 283 15.83 6.73 -19.17
CA MET A 283 14.74 6.22 -18.34
C MET A 283 14.91 4.72 -18.06
N GLN A 284 15.26 3.92 -19.08
CA GLN A 284 15.51 2.49 -18.91
C GLN A 284 16.66 2.24 -17.93
N GLU A 285 17.78 2.93 -18.09
CA GLU A 285 18.95 2.80 -17.22
C GLU A 285 18.62 3.18 -15.78
N ILE A 286 17.95 4.33 -15.59
CA ILE A 286 17.53 4.79 -14.27
C ILE A 286 16.62 3.74 -13.62
N VAL A 287 15.53 3.34 -14.29
CA VAL A 287 14.57 2.36 -13.74
C VAL A 287 15.24 1.04 -13.36
N MET A 288 16.12 0.50 -14.21
CA MET A 288 16.87 -0.72 -13.90
C MET A 288 17.77 -0.55 -12.68
N SER A 289 18.35 0.64 -12.47
CA SER A 289 19.17 0.93 -11.30
C SER A 289 18.36 1.04 -9.99
N LEU A 290 17.06 1.37 -10.05
CA LEU A 290 16.22 1.48 -8.85
C LEU A 290 15.81 0.11 -8.29
N VAL A 291 15.67 -0.92 -9.14
CA VAL A 291 15.11 -2.23 -8.75
C VAL A 291 15.88 -2.89 -7.58
N PRO A 292 17.23 -2.97 -7.59
CA PRO A 292 17.98 -3.53 -6.48
C PRO A 292 17.80 -2.74 -5.18
N ALA A 293 17.82 -1.41 -5.26
CA ALA A 293 17.70 -0.52 -4.10
C ALA A 293 16.32 -0.63 -3.44
N VAL A 294 15.23 -0.65 -4.23
CA VAL A 294 13.86 -0.90 -3.72
C VAL A 294 13.78 -2.27 -3.04
N LYS A 295 14.38 -3.31 -3.64
CA LYS A 295 14.36 -4.66 -3.05
C LYS A 295 15.13 -4.74 -1.73
N GLU A 296 16.26 -4.04 -1.65
CA GLU A 296 17.05 -3.93 -0.41
C GLU A 296 16.26 -3.20 0.67
N ALA A 297 15.70 -2.03 0.35
CA ALA A 297 14.84 -1.25 1.24
C ALA A 297 13.70 -2.09 1.84
N SER A 298 12.90 -2.76 0.99
CA SER A 298 11.82 -3.63 1.46
C SER A 298 12.31 -4.82 2.29
N SER A 299 13.55 -5.30 2.05
CA SER A 299 14.12 -6.39 2.85
C SER A 299 14.53 -5.89 4.23
N VAL A 300 15.14 -4.71 4.33
CA VAL A 300 15.48 -4.08 5.61
C VAL A 300 14.22 -3.86 6.44
N GLU A 301 13.18 -3.23 5.88
CA GLU A 301 11.91 -3.01 6.59
C GLU A 301 11.31 -4.32 7.10
N ARG A 302 11.23 -5.34 6.25
CA ARG A 302 10.72 -6.66 6.64
C ARG A 302 11.54 -7.28 7.78
N PHE A 303 12.87 -7.25 7.71
CA PHE A 303 13.72 -7.83 8.75
C PHE A 303 13.64 -7.06 10.06
N THR A 304 13.55 -5.73 10.01
CA THR A 304 13.41 -4.90 11.22
C THR A 304 12.03 -5.08 11.85
N ASN A 305 10.95 -5.14 11.06
CA ASN A 305 9.62 -5.49 11.55
C ASN A 305 9.60 -6.90 12.16
N ARG A 306 10.21 -7.89 11.49
CA ARG A 306 10.37 -9.25 12.01
C ARG A 306 11.07 -9.25 13.37
N TYR A 307 12.19 -8.56 13.49
CA TYR A 307 12.96 -8.44 14.74
C TYR A 307 12.10 -7.87 15.86
N TRP A 308 11.43 -6.73 15.63
CA TRP A 308 10.65 -6.08 16.69
C TRP A 308 9.35 -6.83 17.01
N GLY A 309 8.75 -7.53 16.07
CA GLY A 309 7.62 -8.43 16.32
C GLY A 309 8.03 -9.59 17.22
N LEU A 310 9.21 -10.19 17.00
CA LEU A 310 9.76 -11.20 17.90
C LEU A 310 10.13 -10.64 19.28
N GLU A 311 10.66 -9.42 19.33
CA GLU A 311 10.99 -8.75 20.60
C GLU A 311 9.73 -8.43 21.41
N TYR A 312 8.65 -8.02 20.75
CA TYR A 312 7.34 -7.84 21.37
C TYR A 312 6.84 -9.16 21.98
N LEU A 313 6.86 -10.25 21.19
CA LEU A 313 6.46 -11.58 21.67
C LEU A 313 7.34 -12.08 22.82
N ARG A 314 8.65 -11.81 22.79
CA ARG A 314 9.59 -12.18 23.85
C ARG A 314 9.27 -11.48 25.18
N ARG A 315 8.85 -10.21 25.12
CA ARG A 315 8.51 -9.40 26.31
C ARG A 315 7.13 -9.73 26.86
N ASN A 316 6.21 -10.15 26.00
CA ASN A 316 4.86 -10.56 26.33
C ASN A 316 4.74 -12.09 26.31
N SER A 317 5.76 -12.79 26.81
CA SER A 317 5.79 -14.25 26.76
C SER A 317 4.70 -14.90 27.59
N ASP A 318 4.12 -14.15 28.54
CA ASP A 318 3.06 -14.63 29.42
C ASP A 318 1.67 -14.65 28.80
N GLU A 319 1.45 -13.85 27.75
CA GLU A 319 0.19 -13.70 27.05
C GLU A 319 -0.15 -14.92 26.19
N VAL A 320 -1.45 -15.17 26.03
CA VAL A 320 -2.00 -16.23 25.19
C VAL A 320 -2.62 -15.58 23.95
N TRP A 321 -2.23 -16.06 22.79
CA TRP A 321 -2.64 -15.50 21.50
C TRP A 321 -3.48 -16.51 20.73
N GLN A 322 -4.47 -16.01 19.97
CA GLN A 322 -5.20 -16.80 18.97
C GLN A 322 -4.36 -16.93 17.70
N ALA A 323 -3.94 -18.15 17.38
CA ALA A 323 -3.17 -18.51 16.20
C ALA A 323 -4.05 -19.24 15.19
N LEU A 324 -4.26 -18.62 14.02
CA LEU A 324 -4.93 -19.23 12.88
C LEU A 324 -3.90 -19.91 11.97
N ILE A 325 -4.06 -21.21 11.70
CA ILE A 325 -3.19 -21.93 10.78
C ILE A 325 -3.57 -21.55 9.34
N ILE A 326 -2.74 -20.75 8.67
CA ILE A 326 -3.06 -20.22 7.33
C ILE A 326 -2.51 -21.05 6.18
N ARG A 327 -1.44 -21.84 6.41
CA ARG A 327 -0.92 -22.83 5.44
C ARG A 327 0.15 -23.75 6.02
N TRP A 328 0.43 -24.84 5.33
CA TRP A 328 1.65 -25.62 5.54
C TRP A 328 2.87 -24.97 4.89
N LEU A 329 4.01 -24.98 5.61
CA LEU A 329 5.33 -24.68 5.05
C LEU A 329 6.04 -25.96 4.63
N LYS A 330 6.02 -26.97 5.51
CA LYS A 330 6.51 -28.34 5.29
C LYS A 330 5.68 -29.30 6.13
N GLU A 331 4.71 -29.95 5.48
CA GLU A 331 3.72 -30.81 6.13
C GLU A 331 4.37 -32.07 6.73
N GLU A 332 5.38 -32.62 6.06
CA GLU A 332 6.10 -33.83 6.48
C GLU A 332 6.85 -33.71 7.81
N ILE A 333 7.10 -32.47 8.28
CA ILE A 333 7.71 -32.18 9.59
C ILE A 333 6.78 -31.36 10.49
N ASN A 334 5.48 -31.36 10.19
CA ASN A 334 4.45 -30.59 10.90
C ASN A 334 4.81 -29.11 11.08
N LEU A 335 5.41 -28.47 10.08
CA LEU A 335 5.75 -27.05 10.12
C LEU A 335 4.73 -26.25 9.31
N GLY A 336 3.88 -25.49 9.99
CA GLY A 336 2.93 -24.57 9.37
C GLY A 336 3.30 -23.12 9.55
N LEU A 337 2.57 -22.27 8.84
CA LEU A 337 2.54 -20.83 9.02
C LEU A 337 1.24 -20.50 9.76
N VAL A 338 1.37 -19.80 10.89
CA VAL A 338 0.26 -19.32 11.69
C VAL A 338 0.18 -17.80 11.62
N LEU A 339 -1.03 -17.27 11.69
CA LEU A 339 -1.31 -15.84 11.86
C LEU A 339 -1.77 -15.62 13.29
N LEU A 340 -1.06 -14.79 14.05
CA LEU A 340 -1.56 -14.27 15.32
C LEU A 340 -2.54 -13.15 15.00
N GLU A 341 -3.84 -13.44 15.05
CA GLU A 341 -4.89 -12.55 14.51
C GLU A 341 -4.87 -11.16 15.19
N GLU A 342 -4.65 -11.12 16.49
CA GLU A 342 -4.59 -9.89 17.31
C GLU A 342 -3.34 -9.03 17.07
N LEU A 343 -2.29 -9.60 16.45
CA LEU A 343 -1.03 -8.92 16.20
C LEU A 343 -0.73 -8.73 14.70
N GLY A 344 -1.49 -9.38 13.82
CA GLY A 344 -1.21 -9.37 12.38
C GLY A 344 0.14 -10.00 12.02
N LEU A 345 0.69 -10.85 12.90
CA LEU A 345 2.01 -11.46 12.73
C LEU A 345 1.91 -12.86 12.13
N GLU A 346 2.57 -13.08 11.00
CA GLU A 346 2.71 -14.40 10.36
C GLU A 346 4.00 -15.09 10.80
N LEU A 347 3.90 -16.25 11.45
CA LEU A 347 5.01 -16.93 12.12
C LEU A 347 5.02 -18.42 11.82
N ALA A 348 6.21 -19.00 11.69
CA ALA A 348 6.35 -20.44 11.53
C ALA A 348 6.13 -21.13 12.88
N MET A 349 5.29 -22.18 12.91
CA MET A 349 5.02 -22.97 14.10
C MET A 349 5.09 -24.46 13.76
N ARG A 350 5.73 -25.23 14.65
CA ARG A 350 5.83 -26.69 14.54
C ARG A 350 4.79 -27.33 15.46
N PHE A 351 4.01 -28.29 14.96
CA PHE A 351 2.91 -28.89 15.71
C PHE A 351 3.27 -30.28 16.24
N GLY A 352 2.91 -30.55 17.50
CA GLY A 352 3.11 -31.85 18.16
C GLY A 352 1.97 -32.86 17.94
N ARG A 353 0.88 -32.43 17.29
CA ARG A 353 -0.30 -33.23 16.98
C ARG A 353 -0.79 -32.94 15.56
N SER A 354 -1.73 -33.75 15.08
CA SER A 354 -2.43 -33.45 13.83
C SER A 354 -3.26 -32.17 13.97
N VAL A 355 -3.13 -31.28 13.00
CA VAL A 355 -3.85 -30.02 12.85
C VAL A 355 -4.18 -29.81 11.38
N ASN A 356 -5.18 -29.00 11.08
CA ASN A 356 -5.58 -28.64 9.72
C ASN A 356 -5.39 -27.15 9.45
N VAL A 357 -5.16 -26.80 8.19
CA VAL A 357 -5.26 -25.41 7.74
C VAL A 357 -6.67 -24.90 8.02
N GLY A 358 -6.77 -23.75 8.69
CA GLY A 358 -8.03 -23.18 9.17
C GLY A 358 -8.30 -23.40 10.66
N ASP A 359 -7.60 -24.31 11.33
CA ASP A 359 -7.73 -24.48 12.78
C ASP A 359 -7.25 -23.22 13.50
N ARG A 360 -7.94 -22.88 14.59
CA ARG A 360 -7.51 -21.85 15.56
C ARG A 360 -7.01 -22.52 16.83
N LEU A 361 -5.88 -22.04 17.32
CA LEU A 361 -5.20 -22.57 18.50
C LEU A 361 -4.88 -21.43 19.46
N GLU A 362 -4.99 -21.70 20.76
CA GLU A 362 -4.41 -20.85 21.77
C GLU A 362 -2.94 -21.19 21.95
N VAL A 363 -2.08 -20.19 21.79
CA VAL A 363 -0.62 -20.38 21.86
C VAL A 363 0.04 -19.36 22.77
N LYS A 364 1.07 -19.80 23.47
CA LYS A 364 1.94 -18.97 24.31
C LYS A 364 3.37 -19.04 23.78
N VAL A 365 4.14 -17.96 23.94
CA VAL A 365 5.54 -17.93 23.51
C VAL A 365 6.39 -18.69 24.54
N ALA A 366 6.91 -19.86 24.16
CA ALA A 366 7.80 -20.64 25.02
C ALA A 366 9.25 -20.13 24.94
N HIS A 367 9.66 -19.67 23.76
CA HIS A 367 10.98 -19.09 23.53
C HIS A 367 10.92 -18.13 22.34
N ALA A 368 11.63 -17.00 22.43
CA ALA A 368 11.87 -16.10 21.31
C ALA A 368 13.27 -15.49 21.41
N ASP A 369 14.04 -15.56 20.33
CA ASP A 369 15.34 -14.91 20.17
C ASP A 369 15.30 -14.05 18.89
N PRO A 370 14.97 -12.75 19.01
CA PRO A 370 14.88 -11.84 17.88
C PRO A 370 16.19 -11.73 17.08
N ARG A 371 17.35 -11.92 17.73
CA ARG A 371 18.66 -11.80 17.06
C ARG A 371 18.96 -13.00 16.17
N LYS A 372 18.36 -14.16 16.47
CA LYS A 372 18.48 -15.37 15.66
C LYS A 372 17.31 -15.61 14.71
N ASP A 373 16.31 -14.72 14.73
CA ASP A 373 15.05 -14.90 14.01
C ASP A 373 14.28 -16.16 14.43
N GLU A 374 14.31 -16.48 15.73
CA GLU A 374 13.73 -17.71 16.30
C GLU A 374 12.52 -17.40 17.18
N VAL A 375 11.46 -18.21 17.04
CA VAL A 375 10.31 -18.26 17.95
C VAL A 375 9.80 -19.69 18.05
N ILE A 376 9.44 -20.08 19.28
CA ILE A 376 8.84 -21.38 19.59
C ILE A 376 7.58 -21.09 20.41
N PHE A 377 6.47 -21.63 19.91
CA PHE A 377 5.18 -21.58 20.57
C PHE A 377 4.90 -22.88 21.32
N GLN A 378 4.18 -22.75 22.43
CA GLN A 378 3.54 -23.86 23.13
C GLN A 378 2.03 -23.70 23.02
N GLU A 379 1.33 -24.76 22.59
CA GLU A 379 -0.13 -24.80 22.59
C GLU A 379 -0.64 -24.82 24.04
N VAL A 380 -1.63 -23.98 24.33
CA VAL A 380 -2.34 -23.96 25.61
C VAL A 380 -3.51 -24.92 25.49
N ILE A 381 -3.41 -26.08 26.15
CA ILE A 381 -4.51 -27.06 26.17
C ILE A 381 -5.43 -26.70 27.33
N THR A 382 -6.52 -26.00 27.03
CA THR A 382 -7.58 -25.75 28.01
C THR A 382 -8.34 -27.07 28.21
N THR A 383 -7.91 -27.88 29.18
CA THR A 383 -8.70 -29.05 29.58
C THR A 383 -10.03 -28.56 30.13
N VAL A 384 -11.13 -29.01 29.52
CA VAL A 384 -12.53 -28.75 29.89
C VAL A 384 -12.87 -29.15 31.37
N ALA A 385 -11.90 -29.68 32.12
CA ALA A 385 -12.04 -30.05 33.52
C ALA A 385 -12.05 -28.85 34.50
N GLU A 386 -11.49 -27.68 34.15
CA GLU A 386 -11.43 -26.54 35.09
C GLU A 386 -12.67 -25.61 35.04
N ALA A 387 -13.47 -25.67 33.98
CA ALA A 387 -14.72 -24.90 33.88
C ALA A 387 -15.90 -25.52 34.68
N ALA A 388 -15.74 -26.74 35.20
CA ALA A 388 -16.74 -27.43 36.02
C ALA A 388 -16.43 -27.40 37.53
N ALA A 389 -15.37 -26.70 37.94
CA ALA A 389 -14.88 -26.70 39.33
C ALA A 389 -14.92 -25.33 40.02
N ASN A 390 -15.52 -24.30 39.41
CA ASN A 390 -15.75 -22.99 40.05
C ASN A 390 -17.23 -22.61 40.08
#